data_AF-A0A968RTC3-F1
#
_entry.id   AF-A0A968RTC3-F1
#
_cell.length_a   1.000
_cell.length_b   1.000
_cell.length_c   1.000
_cell.angle_alpha   90.00
_cell.angle_beta   90.00
_cell.angle_gamma   90.00
#
_symmetry.space_group_name_H-M   'P 1'
#
loop_
_entity.id
_entity.type
_entity.pdbx_description
1 polymer ?
#
loop_
_entity_poly.entity_id
_entity_poly.type
_entity_poly.pdbx_seq_one_letter_code
_entity_poly.pdbx_strand_id
1 'polypeptide(L)'
;MVKQISLNLDGAVKEIINVNPVFARHETFYPRYGWIKKGFDAACQNPKIFLEDNAPIRLGVGKNMSMAIRYWCNAFKVLENDSPSEFGERLLGENGWDKYLEDPATLWLLHWNLLKPSCNAASWYFAFNIFRDSEFSQDELFNALSDYKDTLAPRTVESSLKKDIACILRMYVEQSTIKGGFGEETIDCPFTQLGIINTAGDSRHFIFRFGVKRNLPAEIIVAACLEYASFVGREQRNISISRLVYETGSPGMALKLSENAICEAIEKVAKWSNNVYLSDSAGLIQFSFKSEPETLGKGILEKYYKGKVA
;
A
#
# COMPACT_ATOMS: atom_id res chain seq x y z
N MET A 1 20.08 -21.05 38.19
CA MET A 1 19.38 -21.39 36.93
C MET A 1 18.38 -20.27 36.68
N VAL A 2 18.79 -19.26 35.92
CA VAL A 2 18.01 -18.04 35.68
C VAL A 2 16.97 -18.35 34.60
N LYS A 3 15.68 -18.32 34.95
CA LYS A 3 14.58 -18.39 33.97
C LYS A 3 14.55 -17.07 33.21
N GLN A 4 14.94 -17.13 31.94
CA GLN A 4 14.78 -16.06 30.98
C GLN A 4 13.28 -15.91 30.69
N ILE A 5 12.70 -14.80 31.13
CA ILE A 5 11.32 -14.43 30.78
C ILE A 5 11.42 -13.85 29.36
N SER A 6 11.23 -14.71 28.36
CA SER A 6 11.00 -14.28 26.99
C SER A 6 9.60 -13.66 26.94
N LEU A 7 9.53 -12.33 26.96
CA LEU A 7 8.29 -11.58 26.77
C LEU A 7 7.75 -11.89 25.37
N ASN A 8 6.54 -12.44 25.37
CA ASN A 8 5.79 -12.94 24.22
C ASN A 8 5.24 -11.77 23.37
N LEU A 9 6.12 -10.88 22.88
CA LEU A 9 5.76 -9.74 22.04
C LEU A 9 5.35 -10.15 20.61
N ASP A 10 5.86 -11.29 20.12
CA ASP A 10 5.53 -11.82 18.79
C ASP A 10 4.08 -12.31 18.66
N GLY A 11 3.46 -12.70 19.77
CA GLY A 11 2.07 -13.16 19.80
C GLY A 11 1.05 -12.04 19.59
N ALA A 12 1.30 -10.86 20.18
CA ALA A 12 0.40 -9.72 20.12
C ALA A 12 0.41 -9.03 18.73
N VAL A 13 1.57 -9.00 18.03
CA VAL A 13 1.68 -8.45 16.68
C VAL A 13 1.00 -9.36 15.64
N LYS A 14 1.05 -10.69 15.83
CA LYS A 14 0.35 -11.66 14.98
C LYS A 14 -1.18 -11.51 15.00
N GLU A 15 -1.77 -11.02 16.09
CA GLU A 15 -3.22 -10.76 16.18
C GLU A 15 -3.65 -9.44 15.51
N ILE A 16 -2.73 -8.51 15.25
CA ILE A 16 -3.06 -7.14 14.79
C ILE A 16 -3.06 -7.02 13.26
N ILE A 17 -2.25 -7.82 12.54
CA ILE A 17 -2.18 -7.74 11.08
C ILE A 17 -3.12 -8.77 10.45
N ASN A 18 -4.38 -8.38 10.29
CA ASN A 18 -5.38 -9.22 9.64
C ASN A 18 -5.22 -9.21 8.11
N VAL A 19 -4.50 -10.21 7.57
CA VAL A 19 -4.41 -10.46 6.12
C VAL A 19 -5.46 -11.50 5.74
N ASN A 20 -6.48 -11.07 5.00
CA ASN A 20 -7.53 -11.97 4.52
C ASN A 20 -7.01 -12.80 3.34
N PRO A 21 -7.42 -14.08 3.21
CA PRO A 21 -6.99 -14.97 2.14
C PRO A 21 -7.70 -14.67 0.81
N VAL A 22 -7.54 -13.45 0.30
CA VAL A 22 -8.15 -12.95 -0.93
C VAL A 22 -7.13 -13.00 -2.06
N PHE A 23 -7.43 -13.80 -3.08
CA PHE A 23 -6.59 -14.03 -4.27
C PHE A 23 -7.43 -13.91 -5.54
N ALA A 24 -6.83 -13.43 -6.63
CA ALA A 24 -7.36 -13.38 -8.00
C ALA A 24 -8.74 -12.73 -8.18
N ARG A 25 -9.14 -11.81 -7.30
CA ARG A 25 -10.42 -11.07 -7.38
C ARG A 25 -10.40 -9.88 -8.35
N HIS A 26 -9.23 -9.52 -8.87
CA HIS A 26 -9.03 -8.44 -9.82
C HIS A 26 -9.27 -8.83 -11.28
N GLU A 27 -9.74 -10.07 -11.56
CA GLU A 27 -10.04 -10.54 -12.93
C GLU A 27 -8.87 -10.36 -13.92
N THR A 28 -7.63 -10.51 -13.44
CA THR A 28 -6.36 -10.27 -14.17
C THR A 28 -6.08 -8.81 -14.58
N PHE A 29 -6.91 -7.85 -14.16
CA PHE A 29 -6.71 -6.43 -14.41
C PHE A 29 -5.96 -5.75 -13.24
N TYR A 30 -4.86 -5.10 -13.56
CA TYR A 30 -4.22 -4.13 -12.68
C TYR A 30 -5.03 -2.80 -12.65
N PRO A 31 -4.86 -1.94 -11.64
CA PRO A 31 -5.53 -0.64 -11.59
C PRO A 31 -5.16 0.24 -12.78
N ARG A 32 -6.13 0.94 -13.36
CA ARG A 32 -5.90 1.89 -14.46
C ARG A 32 -6.27 3.30 -14.03
N TYR A 33 -5.76 4.30 -14.74
CA TYR A 33 -6.16 5.69 -14.55
C TYR A 33 -7.69 5.84 -14.56
N GLY A 34 -8.19 6.65 -13.63
CA GLY A 34 -9.61 6.94 -13.48
C GLY A 34 -10.47 5.80 -12.90
N TRP A 35 -9.99 4.55 -12.81
CA TRP A 35 -10.81 3.44 -12.30
C TRP A 35 -11.22 3.63 -10.84
N ILE A 36 -10.30 4.05 -9.98
CA ILE A 36 -10.56 4.22 -8.55
C ILE A 36 -11.57 5.36 -8.33
N LYS A 37 -11.37 6.50 -8.98
CA LYS A 37 -12.30 7.64 -8.94
C LYS A 37 -13.68 7.28 -9.50
N LYS A 38 -13.71 6.64 -10.67
CA LYS A 38 -14.95 6.17 -11.30
C LYS A 38 -15.74 5.23 -10.38
N GLY A 39 -15.07 4.26 -9.77
CA GLY A 39 -15.72 3.32 -8.84
C GLY A 39 -16.22 4.02 -7.58
N PHE A 40 -15.44 4.96 -7.05
CA PHE A 40 -15.85 5.78 -5.91
C PHE A 40 -17.09 6.63 -6.21
N ASP A 41 -17.08 7.40 -7.31
CA ASP A 41 -18.21 8.26 -7.70
C ASP A 41 -19.49 7.49 -7.95
N ALA A 42 -19.37 6.32 -8.58
CA ALA A 42 -20.50 5.45 -8.82
C ALA A 42 -21.12 4.93 -7.51
N ALA A 43 -20.27 4.59 -6.53
CA ALA A 43 -20.71 4.17 -5.20
C ALA A 43 -21.31 5.31 -4.37
N CYS A 44 -20.79 6.55 -4.48
CA CYS A 44 -21.40 7.73 -3.86
C CYS A 44 -22.84 7.95 -4.37
N GLN A 45 -23.08 7.74 -5.66
CA GLN A 45 -24.42 7.86 -6.25
C GLN A 45 -25.33 6.69 -5.89
N ASN A 46 -24.78 5.47 -5.84
CA ASN A 46 -25.50 4.27 -5.54
C ASN A 46 -24.57 3.23 -4.87
N PRO A 47 -24.67 3.06 -3.54
CA PRO A 47 -23.85 2.09 -2.80
C PRO A 47 -24.02 0.62 -3.24
N LYS A 48 -25.10 0.31 -3.98
CA LYS A 48 -25.36 -1.04 -4.53
C LYS A 48 -24.93 -1.19 -5.98
N ILE A 49 -24.28 -0.20 -6.57
CA ILE A 49 -23.96 -0.18 -8.01
C ILE A 49 -23.30 -1.47 -8.48
N PHE A 50 -22.34 -2.01 -7.73
CA PHE A 50 -21.59 -3.20 -8.10
C PHE A 50 -22.36 -4.53 -7.92
N LEU A 51 -23.59 -4.48 -7.42
CA LEU A 51 -24.50 -5.62 -7.31
C LEU A 51 -25.56 -5.63 -8.43
N GLU A 52 -25.66 -4.56 -9.20
CA GLU A 52 -26.63 -4.45 -10.30
C GLU A 52 -26.10 -5.06 -11.60
N ASP A 53 -26.97 -5.70 -12.37
CA ASP A 53 -26.62 -6.30 -13.67
C ASP A 53 -26.13 -5.25 -14.70
N ASN A 54 -26.57 -4.00 -14.55
CA ASN A 54 -26.21 -2.88 -15.42
C ASN A 54 -24.94 -2.14 -14.97
N ALA A 55 -24.25 -2.57 -13.92
CA ALA A 55 -23.02 -1.92 -13.43
C ALA A 55 -21.97 -1.67 -14.53
N PRO A 56 -21.71 -2.63 -15.46
CA PRO A 56 -20.76 -2.40 -16.54
C PRO A 56 -21.16 -1.24 -17.45
N ILE A 57 -22.46 -1.08 -17.72
CA ILE A 57 -23.01 0.00 -18.55
C ILE A 57 -22.84 1.34 -17.84
N ARG A 58 -23.21 1.41 -16.55
CA ARG A 58 -23.12 2.65 -15.76
C ARG A 58 -21.68 3.11 -15.54
N LEU A 59 -20.74 2.18 -15.39
CA LEU A 59 -19.31 2.46 -15.30
C LEU A 59 -18.65 2.68 -16.69
N GLY A 60 -19.36 2.36 -17.77
CA GLY A 60 -18.83 2.41 -19.13
C GLY A 60 -17.62 1.49 -19.32
N VAL A 61 -17.67 0.26 -18.81
CA VAL A 61 -16.59 -0.74 -18.92
C VAL A 61 -17.16 -2.14 -19.14
N GLY A 62 -16.32 -3.11 -19.51
CA GLY A 62 -16.72 -4.52 -19.60
C GLY A 62 -17.02 -5.15 -18.22
N LYS A 63 -17.77 -6.27 -18.20
CA LYS A 63 -18.15 -6.98 -16.97
C LYS A 63 -16.97 -7.30 -16.04
N ASN A 64 -15.90 -7.86 -16.59
CA ASN A 64 -14.72 -8.23 -15.79
C ASN A 64 -13.96 -7.00 -15.27
N MET A 65 -13.93 -5.92 -16.04
CA MET A 65 -13.36 -4.64 -15.60
C MET A 65 -14.20 -4.03 -14.47
N SER A 66 -15.53 -4.11 -14.55
CA SER A 66 -16.43 -3.66 -13.47
C SER A 66 -16.14 -4.41 -12.15
N MET A 67 -15.93 -5.73 -12.21
CA MET A 67 -15.57 -6.54 -11.04
C MET A 67 -14.18 -6.17 -10.50
N ALA A 68 -13.20 -5.91 -11.39
CA ALA A 68 -11.87 -5.45 -11.00
C ALA A 68 -11.89 -4.06 -10.35
N ILE A 69 -12.67 -3.11 -10.87
CA ILE A 69 -12.87 -1.78 -10.27
C ILE A 69 -13.39 -1.93 -8.84
N ARG A 70 -14.45 -2.72 -8.65
CA ARG A 70 -15.01 -3.01 -7.32
C ARG A 70 -13.94 -3.53 -6.37
N TYR A 71 -13.18 -4.53 -6.82
CA TYR A 71 -12.10 -5.11 -6.02
C TYR A 71 -11.07 -4.06 -5.62
N TRP A 72 -10.54 -3.29 -6.58
CA TRP A 72 -9.51 -2.30 -6.30
C TRP A 72 -9.98 -1.18 -5.39
N CYS A 73 -11.20 -0.68 -5.58
CA CYS A 73 -11.77 0.34 -4.71
C CYS A 73 -11.87 -0.12 -3.24
N ASN A 74 -12.29 -1.36 -3.00
CA ASN A 74 -12.32 -1.93 -1.65
C ASN A 74 -10.92 -2.29 -1.12
N ALA A 75 -10.03 -2.83 -1.97
CA ALA A 75 -8.67 -3.21 -1.57
C ALA A 75 -7.81 -2.00 -1.18
N PHE A 76 -7.94 -0.89 -1.92
CA PHE A 76 -7.34 0.41 -1.58
C PHE A 76 -8.08 1.18 -0.48
N LYS A 77 -9.18 0.61 0.05
CA LYS A 77 -9.97 1.17 1.15
C LYS A 77 -10.62 2.51 0.84
N VAL A 78 -10.75 2.90 -0.44
CA VAL A 78 -11.56 4.07 -0.81
C VAL A 78 -13.06 3.75 -0.72
N LEU A 79 -13.39 2.47 -0.81
CA LEU A 79 -14.69 1.94 -0.42
C LEU A 79 -14.54 0.98 0.75
N GLU A 80 -15.57 0.91 1.58
CA GLU A 80 -15.78 -0.09 2.61
C GLU A 80 -17.15 -0.72 2.39
N ASN A 81 -17.19 -2.03 2.14
CA ASN A 81 -18.42 -2.76 1.76
C ASN A 81 -19.16 -2.07 0.60
N ASP A 82 -18.41 -1.71 -0.45
CA ASP A 82 -18.90 -1.00 -1.65
C ASP A 82 -19.52 0.39 -1.43
N SER A 83 -19.39 0.95 -0.22
CA SER A 83 -19.81 2.31 0.11
C SER A 83 -18.60 3.22 0.33
N PRO A 84 -18.69 4.54 0.08
CA PRO A 84 -17.61 5.48 0.38
C PRO A 84 -17.11 5.34 1.81
N SER A 85 -15.81 5.09 1.99
CA SER A 85 -15.19 5.04 3.32
C SER A 85 -14.80 6.43 3.78
N GLU A 86 -14.46 6.61 5.07
CA GLU A 86 -13.92 7.88 5.57
C GLU A 86 -12.66 8.30 4.81
N PHE A 87 -11.78 7.34 4.50
CA PHE A 87 -10.57 7.59 3.71
C PHE A 87 -10.91 7.97 2.26
N GLY A 88 -11.88 7.28 1.64
CA GLY A 88 -12.34 7.57 0.29
C GLY A 88 -12.92 8.98 0.18
N GLU A 89 -13.78 9.39 1.12
CA GLU A 89 -14.35 10.74 1.14
C GLU A 89 -13.28 11.82 1.36
N ARG A 90 -12.35 11.60 2.30
CA ARG A 90 -11.23 12.53 2.52
C ARG A 90 -10.32 12.66 1.30
N LEU A 91 -10.13 11.59 0.53
CA LEU A 91 -9.23 11.59 -0.62
C LEU A 91 -9.91 12.09 -1.89
N LEU A 92 -11.05 11.50 -2.25
CA LEU A 92 -11.70 11.58 -3.55
C LEU A 92 -13.03 12.35 -3.54
N GLY A 93 -13.54 12.72 -2.37
CA GLY A 93 -14.77 13.49 -2.22
C GLY A 93 -14.71 14.85 -2.91
N GLU A 94 -15.83 15.57 -2.92
CA GLU A 94 -15.95 16.85 -3.65
C GLU A 94 -14.90 17.88 -3.21
N ASN A 95 -14.60 17.92 -1.91
CA ASN A 95 -13.54 18.72 -1.29
C ASN A 95 -12.38 17.84 -0.79
N GLY A 96 -12.18 16.70 -1.44
CA GLY A 96 -11.14 15.74 -1.09
C GLY A 96 -9.73 16.27 -1.34
N TRP A 97 -8.75 15.62 -0.73
CA TRP A 97 -7.33 15.94 -0.84
C TRP A 97 -6.79 15.89 -2.27
N ASP A 98 -7.24 14.93 -3.07
CA ASP A 98 -6.85 14.74 -4.47
C ASP A 98 -7.98 14.05 -5.25
N LYS A 99 -9.03 14.83 -5.57
CA LYS A 99 -10.27 14.35 -6.20
C LYS A 99 -10.05 13.49 -7.45
N TYR A 100 -8.99 13.74 -8.21
CA TYR A 100 -8.75 13.10 -9.51
C TYR A 100 -7.51 12.20 -9.54
N LEU A 101 -6.84 11.98 -8.41
CA LEU A 101 -5.61 11.18 -8.32
C LEU A 101 -4.49 11.74 -9.21
N GLU A 102 -4.34 13.07 -9.24
CA GLU A 102 -3.35 13.77 -10.06
C GLU A 102 -2.00 13.88 -9.35
N ASP A 103 -1.97 13.77 -8.03
CA ASP A 103 -0.74 13.83 -7.24
C ASP A 103 -0.06 12.45 -7.17
N PRO A 104 1.18 12.30 -7.67
CA PRO A 104 1.93 11.04 -7.54
C PRO A 104 2.08 10.58 -6.08
N ALA A 105 2.05 11.49 -5.11
CA ALA A 105 2.09 11.15 -3.69
C ALA A 105 0.85 10.34 -3.24
N THR A 106 -0.29 10.55 -3.89
CA THR A 106 -1.51 9.82 -3.58
C THR A 106 -1.41 8.34 -3.96
N LEU A 107 -0.66 8.01 -5.00
CA LEU A 107 -0.40 6.61 -5.37
C LEU A 107 0.38 5.87 -4.27
N TRP A 108 1.31 6.55 -3.60
CA TRP A 108 2.00 6.01 -2.43
C TRP A 108 1.04 5.78 -1.25
N LEU A 109 0.12 6.72 -1.02
CA LEU A 109 -0.89 6.59 0.03
C LEU A 109 -1.87 5.43 -0.25
N LEU A 110 -2.27 5.25 -1.51
CA LEU A 110 -3.07 4.10 -1.93
C LEU A 110 -2.30 2.79 -1.77
N HIS A 111 -1.02 2.75 -2.16
CA HIS A 111 -0.17 1.58 -1.98
C HIS A 111 -0.01 1.20 -0.49
N TRP A 112 0.18 2.18 0.40
CA TRP A 112 0.15 1.95 1.84
C TRP A 112 -1.21 1.41 2.31
N ASN A 113 -2.32 2.00 1.86
CA ASN A 113 -3.66 1.53 2.19
C ASN A 113 -3.95 0.12 1.68
N LEU A 114 -3.40 -0.29 0.55
CA LEU A 114 -3.52 -1.67 0.04
C LEU A 114 -2.94 -2.68 1.03
N LEU A 115 -1.80 -2.34 1.65
CA LEU A 115 -1.01 -3.25 2.47
C LEU A 115 -1.37 -3.18 3.97
N LYS A 116 -1.89 -2.06 4.46
CA LYS A 116 -2.23 -1.89 5.88
C LYS A 116 -3.41 -2.77 6.31
N PRO A 117 -3.51 -3.16 7.60
CA PRO A 117 -4.61 -3.97 8.11
C PRO A 117 -5.99 -3.27 8.02
N SER A 118 -7.10 -3.99 7.78
CA SER A 118 -7.14 -5.36 7.25
C SER A 118 -6.75 -5.37 5.77
N CYS A 119 -6.00 -6.39 5.32
CA CYS A 119 -5.47 -6.47 3.96
C CYS A 119 -6.25 -7.51 3.13
N ASN A 120 -6.82 -7.08 2.00
CA ASN A 120 -7.55 -7.93 1.04
C ASN A 120 -6.73 -8.21 -0.24
N ALA A 121 -5.40 -8.14 -0.14
CA ALA A 121 -4.46 -8.35 -1.23
C ALA A 121 -3.29 -9.21 -0.74
N ALA A 122 -3.56 -10.48 -0.41
CA ALA A 122 -2.62 -11.36 0.30
C ALA A 122 -1.28 -11.52 -0.45
N SER A 123 -1.33 -11.68 -1.77
CA SER A 123 -0.12 -11.78 -2.61
C SER A 123 0.71 -10.49 -2.61
N TRP A 124 0.08 -9.32 -2.57
CA TRP A 124 0.77 -8.03 -2.43
C TRP A 124 1.38 -7.90 -1.02
N TYR A 125 0.62 -8.25 0.02
CA TYR A 125 1.13 -8.25 1.38
C TYR A 125 2.37 -9.12 1.51
N PHE A 126 2.32 -10.34 0.98
CA PHE A 126 3.45 -11.25 0.97
C PHE A 126 4.66 -10.65 0.24
N ALA A 127 4.49 -10.21 -1.00
CA ALA A 127 5.59 -9.68 -1.82
C ALA A 127 6.29 -8.47 -1.19
N PHE A 128 5.54 -7.58 -0.53
CA PHE A 128 6.12 -6.36 0.03
C PHE A 128 6.59 -6.53 1.49
N ASN A 129 5.86 -7.28 2.33
CA ASN A 129 6.13 -7.33 3.77
C ASN A 129 6.83 -8.61 4.25
N ILE A 130 6.78 -9.71 3.49
CA ILE A 130 7.28 -11.01 3.95
C ILE A 130 8.42 -11.51 3.08
N PHE A 131 8.29 -11.40 1.76
CA PHE A 131 9.30 -11.85 0.80
C PHE A 131 10.61 -11.06 0.99
N ARG A 132 11.72 -11.80 1.13
CA ARG A 132 13.01 -11.24 1.56
C ARG A 132 14.00 -11.03 0.42
N ASP A 133 13.84 -11.70 -0.71
CA ASP A 133 14.78 -11.56 -1.81
C ASP A 133 14.61 -10.19 -2.47
N SER A 134 15.72 -9.46 -2.56
CA SER A 134 15.73 -8.14 -3.17
C SER A 134 15.66 -8.20 -4.69
N GLU A 135 16.22 -9.25 -5.28
CA GLU A 135 16.18 -9.56 -6.72
C GLU A 135 15.60 -10.96 -6.89
N PHE A 136 14.68 -11.13 -7.83
CA PHE A 136 13.89 -12.35 -7.97
C PHE A 136 13.33 -12.51 -9.39
N SER A 137 13.08 -13.74 -9.78
CA SER A 137 12.30 -14.12 -10.96
C SER A 137 10.82 -14.33 -10.60
N GLN A 138 9.96 -14.39 -11.62
CA GLN A 138 8.54 -14.70 -11.42
C GLN A 138 8.32 -16.07 -10.75
N ASP A 139 9.16 -17.06 -11.07
CA ASP A 139 9.05 -18.42 -10.54
C ASP A 139 9.50 -18.50 -9.06
N GLU A 140 10.54 -17.76 -8.68
CA GLU A 140 10.98 -17.66 -7.28
C GLU A 140 9.90 -17.02 -6.40
N LEU A 141 9.30 -15.91 -6.87
CA LEU A 141 8.18 -15.29 -6.17
C LEU A 141 6.97 -16.24 -6.06
N PHE A 142 6.71 -17.03 -7.11
CA PHE A 142 5.62 -18.02 -7.10
C PHE A 142 5.84 -19.14 -6.10
N ASN A 143 7.05 -19.72 -6.05
CA ASN A 143 7.38 -20.78 -5.12
C ASN A 143 7.25 -20.28 -3.67
N ALA A 144 7.83 -19.12 -3.36
CA ALA A 144 7.77 -18.54 -2.02
C ALA A 144 6.33 -18.15 -1.61
N LEU A 145 5.53 -17.62 -2.55
CA LEU A 145 4.11 -17.31 -2.30
C LEU A 145 3.29 -18.59 -2.08
N SER A 146 3.62 -19.68 -2.75
CA SER A 146 2.94 -20.97 -2.58
C SER A 146 3.13 -21.51 -1.16
N ASP A 147 4.35 -21.45 -0.65
CA ASP A 147 4.67 -21.83 0.74
C ASP A 147 3.89 -20.96 1.75
N TYR A 148 3.85 -19.64 1.54
CA TYR A 148 3.06 -18.74 2.39
C TYR A 148 1.57 -19.05 2.33
N LYS A 149 1.03 -19.28 1.13
CA LYS A 149 -0.37 -19.65 0.90
C LYS A 149 -0.74 -20.95 1.62
N ASP A 150 0.16 -21.91 1.77
CA ASP A 150 -0.14 -23.16 2.49
C ASP A 150 -0.36 -22.94 4.00
N THR A 151 0.23 -21.89 4.57
CA THR A 151 0.00 -21.49 5.97
C THR A 151 -1.30 -20.70 6.18
N LEU A 152 -1.74 -19.95 5.16
CA LEU A 152 -2.86 -19.01 5.26
C LEU A 152 -4.17 -19.55 4.65
N ALA A 153 -4.09 -20.21 3.51
CA ALA A 153 -5.22 -20.60 2.66
C ALA A 153 -4.89 -21.82 1.78
N PRO A 154 -4.65 -23.02 2.36
CA PRO A 154 -4.14 -24.19 1.65
C PRO A 154 -5.03 -24.69 0.49
N ARG A 155 -6.30 -24.28 0.44
CA ARG A 155 -7.24 -24.66 -0.64
C ARG A 155 -7.19 -23.75 -1.88
N THR A 156 -6.43 -22.66 -1.84
CA THR A 156 -6.29 -21.76 -3.00
C THR A 156 -5.55 -22.46 -4.15
N VAL A 157 -6.09 -22.36 -5.36
CA VAL A 157 -5.49 -22.96 -6.57
C VAL A 157 -4.29 -22.16 -7.06
N GLU A 158 -3.25 -22.83 -7.57
CA GLU A 158 -2.02 -22.19 -8.06
C GLU A 158 -2.27 -21.16 -9.16
N SER A 159 -3.27 -21.39 -10.01
CA SER A 159 -3.61 -20.46 -11.09
C SER A 159 -4.04 -19.09 -10.57
N SER A 160 -4.58 -19.00 -9.35
CA SER A 160 -4.86 -17.73 -8.69
C SER A 160 -3.57 -17.00 -8.29
N LEU A 161 -2.58 -17.71 -7.75
CA LEU A 161 -1.28 -17.13 -7.38
C LEU A 161 -0.53 -16.60 -8.62
N LYS A 162 -0.55 -17.37 -9.71
CA LYS A 162 0.05 -16.95 -11.00
C LYS A 162 -0.62 -15.67 -11.54
N LYS A 163 -1.96 -15.57 -11.43
CA LYS A 163 -2.70 -14.36 -11.83
C LYS A 163 -2.34 -13.15 -10.96
N ASP A 164 -2.22 -13.33 -9.65
CA ASP A 164 -1.84 -12.25 -8.73
C ASP A 164 -0.42 -11.77 -9.02
N ILE A 165 0.55 -12.68 -9.18
CA ILE A 165 1.94 -12.33 -9.48
C ILE A 165 2.05 -11.57 -10.80
N ALA A 166 1.39 -12.05 -11.86
CA ALA A 166 1.35 -11.34 -13.13
C ALA A 166 0.73 -9.93 -12.97
N CYS A 167 -0.27 -9.78 -12.12
CA CYS A 167 -0.91 -8.50 -11.82
C CYS A 167 0.01 -7.56 -11.03
N ILE A 168 0.73 -8.06 -10.01
CA ILE A 168 1.74 -7.32 -9.25
C ILE A 168 2.80 -6.76 -10.19
N LEU A 169 3.38 -7.61 -11.05
CA LEU A 169 4.42 -7.20 -11.97
C LEU A 169 3.91 -6.14 -12.95
N ARG A 170 2.71 -6.32 -13.53
CA ARG A 170 2.10 -5.32 -14.42
C ARG A 170 1.71 -4.02 -13.72
N MET A 171 1.46 -4.07 -12.41
CA MET A 171 1.09 -2.90 -11.61
C MET A 171 2.30 -2.01 -11.29
N TYR A 172 3.47 -2.60 -11.03
CA TYR A 172 4.63 -1.85 -10.53
C TYR A 172 5.82 -1.78 -11.50
N VAL A 173 5.92 -2.69 -12.47
CA VAL A 173 7.04 -2.73 -13.42
C VAL A 173 6.63 -2.00 -14.70
N GLU A 174 7.42 -1.00 -15.09
CA GLU A 174 7.27 -0.30 -16.36
C GLU A 174 7.37 -1.30 -17.52
N GLN A 175 6.37 -1.30 -18.40
CA GLN A 175 6.37 -2.18 -19.56
C GLN A 175 7.18 -1.53 -20.68
N SER A 176 8.10 -2.28 -21.28
CA SER A 176 8.81 -1.81 -22.47
C SER A 176 7.82 -1.69 -23.62
N THR A 177 7.46 -0.45 -23.97
CA THR A 177 6.59 -0.17 -25.13
C THR A 177 7.25 -0.77 -26.37
N ILE A 178 6.68 -1.86 -26.91
CA ILE A 178 7.08 -2.37 -28.21
C ILE A 178 6.73 -1.27 -29.22
N LYS A 179 7.74 -0.60 -29.79
CA LYS A 179 7.56 0.34 -30.90
C LYS A 179 6.82 -0.39 -32.03
N GLY A 180 5.51 -0.17 -32.17
CA GLY A 180 4.75 -0.64 -33.35
C GLY A 180 3.33 -1.16 -33.13
N GLY A 181 2.81 -1.26 -31.89
CA GLY A 181 1.44 -1.75 -31.65
C GLY A 181 0.54 -0.71 -30.97
N PHE A 182 -0.26 0.04 -31.73
CA PHE A 182 -1.43 0.73 -31.20
C PHE A 182 -2.53 -0.29 -30.89
N GLY A 183 -2.38 -0.99 -29.77
CA GLY A 183 -3.48 -1.69 -29.12
C GLY A 183 -3.94 -0.87 -27.92
N GLU A 184 -5.25 -0.72 -27.73
CA GLU A 184 -5.89 -0.13 -26.53
C GLU A 184 -5.50 -0.85 -25.20
N GLU A 185 -4.62 -1.86 -25.26
CA GLU A 185 -4.11 -2.65 -24.15
C GLU A 185 -2.90 -2.03 -23.42
N THR A 186 -2.33 -0.94 -23.93
CA THR A 186 -1.23 -0.18 -23.28
C THR A 186 -1.76 0.99 -22.44
N ILE A 187 -2.85 0.79 -21.69
CA ILE A 187 -3.25 1.77 -20.68
C ILE A 187 -2.31 1.59 -19.48
N ASP A 188 -1.34 2.48 -19.37
CA ASP A 188 -0.32 2.44 -18.31
C ASP A 188 -0.97 2.42 -16.91
N CYS A 189 -0.51 1.50 -16.07
CA CYS A 189 -0.87 1.48 -14.65
C CYS A 189 -0.20 2.66 -13.95
N PRO A 190 -0.92 3.54 -13.23
CA PRO A 190 -0.32 4.69 -12.56
C PRO A 190 0.76 4.28 -11.53
N PHE A 191 0.63 3.09 -10.92
CA PHE A 191 1.54 2.59 -9.89
C PHE A 191 2.95 2.24 -10.42
N THR A 192 3.15 2.18 -11.74
CA THR A 192 4.50 2.05 -12.33
C THR A 192 5.38 3.25 -11.98
N GLN A 193 4.78 4.44 -11.79
CA GLN A 193 5.50 5.66 -11.41
C GLN A 193 6.11 5.60 -10.01
N LEU A 194 5.69 4.66 -9.15
CA LEU A 194 6.32 4.48 -7.85
C LEU A 194 7.79 4.02 -7.99
N GLY A 195 8.13 3.35 -9.10
CA GLY A 195 9.49 2.85 -9.34
C GLY A 195 9.97 1.91 -8.22
N ILE A 196 9.05 1.18 -7.59
CA ILE A 196 9.32 0.33 -6.42
C ILE A 196 9.78 -1.08 -6.82
N ILE A 197 9.44 -1.52 -8.04
CA ILE A 197 9.95 -2.74 -8.67
C ILE A 197 10.45 -2.38 -10.07
N ASN A 198 11.67 -2.81 -10.41
CA ASN A 198 12.27 -2.59 -11.73
C ASN A 198 12.75 -3.92 -12.31
N THR A 199 12.95 -3.98 -13.63
CA THR A 199 13.68 -5.09 -14.28
C THR A 199 15.16 -5.07 -13.90
N ALA A 200 15.73 -6.22 -13.57
CA ALA A 200 17.13 -6.41 -13.21
C ALA A 200 17.97 -6.75 -14.46
N GLY A 201 18.12 -5.78 -15.36
CA GLY A 201 18.94 -5.92 -16.58
C GLY A 201 18.32 -6.77 -17.70
N ASP A 202 17.42 -7.71 -17.38
CA ASP A 202 16.61 -8.47 -18.34
C ASP A 202 15.11 -8.42 -18.04
N SER A 203 14.28 -9.02 -18.89
CA SER A 203 12.82 -9.01 -18.75
C SER A 203 12.27 -10.12 -17.84
N ARG A 204 13.12 -10.92 -17.19
CA ARG A 204 12.73 -12.11 -16.40
C ARG A 204 13.05 -11.94 -14.91
N HIS A 205 14.03 -11.10 -14.59
CA HIS A 205 14.43 -10.78 -13.24
C HIS A 205 13.95 -9.38 -12.86
N PHE A 206 13.54 -9.24 -11.60
CA PHE A 206 12.97 -8.05 -11.02
C PHE A 206 13.70 -7.70 -9.73
N ILE A 207 13.79 -6.43 -9.40
CA ILE A 207 14.46 -5.93 -8.20
C ILE A 207 13.57 -4.94 -7.47
N PHE A 208 13.43 -5.12 -6.15
CA PHE A 208 12.85 -4.10 -5.27
C PHE A 208 13.84 -2.95 -5.10
N ARG A 209 13.40 -1.71 -5.35
CA ARG A 209 14.25 -0.53 -5.18
C ARG A 209 14.16 -0.03 -3.74
N PHE A 210 15.13 -0.35 -2.91
CA PHE A 210 15.21 0.16 -1.54
C PHE A 210 15.82 1.57 -1.46
N GLY A 211 15.43 2.33 -0.44
CA GLY A 211 15.99 3.65 -0.13
C GLY A 211 15.10 4.82 -0.54
N VAL A 212 15.69 5.99 -0.73
CA VAL A 212 14.98 7.25 -1.00
C VAL A 212 14.17 7.17 -2.30
N LYS A 213 12.93 7.68 -2.28
CA LYS A 213 12.02 7.74 -3.44
C LYS A 213 11.78 9.21 -3.80
N ARG A 214 12.04 9.60 -5.06
CA ARG A 214 12.01 11.02 -5.49
C ARG A 214 10.61 11.62 -5.45
N ASN A 215 9.58 10.82 -5.70
CA ASN A 215 8.18 11.23 -5.74
C ASN A 215 7.39 10.83 -4.48
N LEU A 216 8.08 10.48 -3.39
CA LEU A 216 7.47 10.19 -2.10
C LEU A 216 7.79 11.31 -1.11
N PRO A 217 6.83 12.19 -0.80
CA PRO A 217 7.00 13.27 0.16
C PRO A 217 7.24 12.77 1.58
N ALA A 218 7.93 13.57 2.37
CA ALA A 218 8.21 13.28 3.78
C ALA A 218 6.92 13.10 4.59
N GLU A 219 5.89 13.89 4.27
CA GLU A 219 4.58 13.88 4.92
C GLU A 219 3.88 12.52 4.78
N ILE A 220 3.95 11.90 3.60
CA ILE A 220 3.37 10.58 3.37
C ILE A 220 4.11 9.50 4.17
N ILE A 221 5.44 9.57 4.21
CA ILE A 221 6.28 8.64 5.00
C ILE A 221 5.94 8.77 6.49
N VAL A 222 5.95 9.99 7.03
CA VAL A 222 5.70 10.23 8.45
C VAL A 222 4.26 9.84 8.84
N ALA A 223 3.28 10.12 7.98
CA ALA A 223 1.90 9.67 8.20
C ALA A 223 1.79 8.14 8.25
N ALA A 224 2.46 7.41 7.34
CA ALA A 224 2.51 5.95 7.38
C ALA A 224 3.21 5.41 8.64
N CYS A 225 4.30 6.06 9.09
CA CYS A 225 4.98 5.71 10.34
C CYS A 225 4.10 5.91 11.58
N LEU A 226 3.35 7.02 11.63
CA LEU A 226 2.42 7.29 12.73
C LEU A 226 1.26 6.29 12.72
N GLU A 227 0.67 6.03 11.55
CA GLU A 227 -0.41 5.05 11.42
C GLU A 227 0.08 3.63 11.78
N TYR A 228 1.28 3.23 11.37
CA TYR A 228 1.87 1.97 11.82
C TYR A 228 2.06 1.92 13.34
N ALA A 229 2.55 3.01 13.94
CA ALA A 229 2.73 3.11 15.38
C ALA A 229 1.39 2.99 16.14
N SER A 230 0.29 3.49 15.57
CA SER A 230 -1.05 3.34 16.18
C SER A 230 -1.52 1.87 16.21
N PHE A 231 -1.09 1.06 15.22
CA PHE A 231 -1.39 -0.37 15.19
C PHE A 231 -0.63 -1.16 16.25
N VAL A 232 0.69 -0.95 16.35
CA VAL A 232 1.59 -1.83 17.13
C VAL A 232 1.95 -1.33 18.52
N GLY A 233 1.70 -0.05 18.80
CA GLY A 233 2.20 0.65 19.99
C GLY A 233 1.10 1.36 20.77
N ARG A 234 -0.02 0.68 21.05
CA ARG A 234 -1.16 1.25 21.79
C ARG A 234 -0.63 1.91 23.08
N GLU A 235 -0.90 3.20 23.21
CA GLU A 235 -0.48 4.09 24.32
C GLU A 235 0.99 4.53 24.35
N GLN A 236 1.87 3.98 23.50
CA GLN A 236 3.24 4.46 23.40
C GLN A 236 3.31 5.79 22.61
N ARG A 237 4.30 6.62 22.95
CA ARG A 237 4.57 7.91 22.32
C ARG A 237 5.86 7.93 21.50
N ASN A 238 6.42 6.74 21.28
CA ASN A 238 7.59 6.53 20.45
C ASN A 238 7.59 5.12 19.85
N ILE A 239 8.40 4.94 18.81
CA ILE A 239 8.69 3.67 18.16
C ILE A 239 10.13 3.72 17.63
N SER A 240 10.89 2.62 17.74
CA SER A 240 12.26 2.61 17.21
C SER A 240 12.26 2.63 15.68
N ILE A 241 13.28 3.27 15.09
CA ILE A 241 13.42 3.35 13.63
C ILE A 241 13.57 1.95 13.02
N SER A 242 14.32 1.07 13.67
CA SER A 242 14.46 -0.34 13.26
C SER A 242 13.10 -1.04 13.10
N ARG A 243 12.15 -0.82 14.01
CA ARG A 243 10.80 -1.38 13.90
C ARG A 243 10.02 -0.80 12.72
N LEU A 244 10.11 0.51 12.50
CA LEU A 244 9.50 1.17 11.34
C LEU A 244 10.08 0.71 9.99
N VAL A 245 11.26 0.09 9.99
CA VAL A 245 11.96 -0.29 8.76
C VAL A 245 11.82 -1.78 8.45
N TYR A 246 12.00 -2.65 9.45
CA TYR A 246 12.20 -4.08 9.21
C TYR A 246 11.07 -4.99 9.73
N GLU A 247 10.20 -4.50 10.63
CA GLU A 247 9.08 -5.32 11.09
C GLU A 247 8.09 -5.56 9.95
N THR A 248 7.45 -6.72 9.96
CA THR A 248 6.42 -7.07 8.99
C THR A 248 5.28 -6.05 9.04
N GLY A 249 4.87 -5.54 7.88
CA GLY A 249 3.81 -4.52 7.76
C GLY A 249 4.29 -3.10 8.03
N SER A 250 5.57 -2.90 8.37
CA SER A 250 6.12 -1.58 8.63
C SER A 250 6.24 -0.73 7.35
N PRO A 251 6.29 0.61 7.46
CA PRO A 251 6.48 1.49 6.31
C PRO A 251 7.76 1.22 5.52
N GLY A 252 8.85 0.81 6.17
CA GLY A 252 10.08 0.48 5.45
C GLY A 252 9.94 -0.75 4.57
N MET A 253 9.20 -1.77 5.01
CA MET A 253 8.90 -2.95 4.20
C MET A 253 7.90 -2.64 3.09
N ALA A 254 6.79 -1.96 3.42
CA ALA A 254 5.75 -1.62 2.47
C ALA A 254 6.26 -0.67 1.37
N LEU A 255 6.92 0.43 1.75
CA LEU A 255 7.37 1.48 0.83
C LEU A 255 8.81 1.27 0.32
N LYS A 256 9.47 0.19 0.76
CA LYS A 256 10.87 -0.16 0.45
C LYS A 256 11.83 0.99 0.81
N LEU A 257 11.76 1.48 2.04
CA LEU A 257 12.57 2.58 2.55
C LEU A 257 13.74 2.08 3.41
N SER A 258 14.82 2.86 3.46
CA SER A 258 15.92 2.65 4.40
C SER A 258 15.68 3.46 5.69
N GLU A 259 16.43 3.14 6.74
CA GLU A 259 16.42 3.92 7.99
C GLU A 259 16.69 5.41 7.72
N ASN A 260 17.71 5.71 6.92
CA ASN A 260 18.07 7.08 6.57
C ASN A 260 16.90 7.81 5.87
N ALA A 261 16.19 7.16 4.96
CA ALA A 261 15.05 7.77 4.27
C ALA A 261 13.90 8.12 5.24
N ILE A 262 13.64 7.27 6.24
CA ILE A 262 12.63 7.53 7.27
C ILE A 262 13.10 8.64 8.23
N CYS A 263 14.35 8.61 8.68
CA CYS A 263 14.91 9.66 9.54
C CYS A 263 14.86 11.04 8.86
N GLU A 264 15.34 11.15 7.62
CA GLU A 264 15.28 12.40 6.85
C GLU A 264 13.84 12.92 6.67
N ALA A 265 12.87 12.02 6.49
CA ALA A 265 11.46 12.40 6.38
C ALA A 265 10.92 12.97 7.70
N ILE A 266 11.23 12.31 8.82
CA ILE A 266 10.83 12.77 10.16
C ILE A 266 11.46 14.15 10.44
N GLU A 267 12.74 14.33 10.15
CA GLU A 267 13.42 15.63 10.34
C GLU A 267 12.80 16.74 9.48
N LYS A 268 12.44 16.44 8.22
CA LYS A 268 11.76 17.40 7.34
C LYS A 268 10.41 17.85 7.90
N VAL A 269 9.60 16.93 8.43
CA VAL A 269 8.32 17.27 9.06
C VAL A 269 8.52 17.99 10.39
N ALA A 270 9.52 17.59 11.19
CA ALA A 270 9.85 18.21 12.47
C ALA A 270 10.25 19.69 12.35
N LYS A 271 10.75 20.14 11.19
CA LYS A 271 11.06 21.57 10.92
C LYS A 271 9.85 22.48 11.04
N TRP A 272 8.64 21.98 10.80
CA TRP A 272 7.41 22.77 10.85
C TRP A 272 6.36 22.23 11.82
N SER A 273 6.55 21.02 12.37
CA SER A 273 5.68 20.40 13.36
C SER A 273 6.45 20.05 14.62
N ASN A 274 6.16 20.75 15.71
CA ASN A 274 6.76 20.47 17.02
C ASN A 274 6.20 19.20 17.70
N ASN A 275 5.28 18.49 17.04
CA ASN A 275 4.60 17.29 17.57
C ASN A 275 5.31 15.98 17.24
N VAL A 276 6.32 16.01 16.37
CA VAL A 276 7.08 14.84 15.91
C VAL A 276 8.57 15.16 15.94
N TYR A 277 9.41 14.21 16.35
CA TYR A 277 10.86 14.39 16.42
C TYR A 277 11.60 13.05 16.49
N LEU A 278 12.89 13.07 16.17
CA LEU A 278 13.80 11.97 16.46
C LEU A 278 14.38 12.15 17.87
N SER A 279 14.51 11.05 18.60
CA SER A 279 15.15 11.00 19.91
C SER A 279 16.13 9.83 19.98
N ASP A 280 17.23 10.00 20.67
CA ASP A 280 18.15 8.91 21.01
C ASP A 280 17.85 8.44 22.43
N SER A 281 17.67 7.14 22.62
CA SER A 281 17.62 6.52 23.94
C SER A 281 18.55 5.31 23.96
N ALA A 282 19.65 5.44 24.70
CA ALA A 282 20.67 4.41 24.85
C ALA A 282 21.28 3.93 23.52
N GLY A 283 21.49 4.85 22.57
CA GLY A 283 22.08 4.54 21.25
C GLY A 283 21.07 4.00 20.23
N LEU A 284 19.78 3.94 20.59
CA LEU A 284 18.70 3.56 19.69
C LEU A 284 17.93 4.81 19.28
N ILE A 285 17.92 5.07 17.97
CA ILE A 285 17.11 6.15 17.39
C ILE A 285 15.65 5.74 17.42
N GLN A 286 14.82 6.63 17.94
CA GLN A 286 13.38 6.50 18.05
C GLN A 286 12.67 7.65 17.36
N PHE A 287 11.56 7.32 16.70
CA PHE A 287 10.57 8.28 16.27
C PHE A 287 9.60 8.55 17.42
N SER A 288 9.58 9.80 17.91
CA SER A 288 8.76 10.23 19.04
C SER A 288 7.69 11.23 18.62
N PHE A 289 6.53 11.17 19.28
CA PHE A 289 5.37 12.01 18.97
C PHE A 289 4.59 12.40 20.23
N LYS A 290 4.04 13.63 20.25
CA LYS A 290 3.44 14.24 21.45
C LYS A 290 1.96 13.96 21.66
N SER A 291 1.27 13.45 20.64
CA SER A 291 -0.18 13.26 20.65
C SER A 291 -0.55 11.92 20.04
N GLU A 292 -1.85 11.64 19.96
CA GLU A 292 -2.34 10.41 19.33
C GLU A 292 -1.85 10.33 17.86
N PRO A 293 -1.14 9.26 17.48
CA PRO A 293 -0.41 9.21 16.22
C PRO A 293 -1.32 9.22 14.99
N GLU A 294 -2.49 8.58 15.01
CA GLU A 294 -3.40 8.57 13.86
C GLU A 294 -3.90 10.00 13.54
N THR A 295 -4.29 10.75 14.56
CA THR A 295 -4.71 12.15 14.46
C THR A 295 -3.59 13.04 13.95
N LEU A 296 -2.36 12.84 14.44
CA LEU A 296 -1.18 13.56 13.93
C LEU A 296 -0.91 13.24 12.46
N GLY A 297 -1.00 11.96 12.07
CA GLY A 297 -0.84 11.51 10.69
C GLY A 297 -1.86 12.17 9.76
N LYS A 298 -3.14 12.18 10.16
CA LYS A 298 -4.22 12.86 9.43
C LYS A 298 -3.92 14.36 9.26
N GLY A 299 -3.50 15.05 10.32
CA GLY A 299 -3.15 16.48 10.26
C GLY A 299 -1.95 16.78 9.34
N ILE A 300 -0.95 15.90 9.30
CA ILE A 300 0.20 16.03 8.41
C ILE A 300 -0.24 15.87 6.94
N LEU A 301 -1.06 14.86 6.64
CA LEU A 301 -1.62 14.66 5.30
C LEU A 301 -2.49 15.85 4.86
N GLU A 302 -3.37 16.35 5.73
CA GLU A 302 -4.20 17.51 5.43
C GLU A 302 -3.37 18.75 5.07
N LYS A 303 -2.27 18.99 5.79
CA LYS A 303 -1.37 20.11 5.48
C LYS A 303 -0.68 19.91 4.14
N TYR A 304 -0.19 18.69 3.85
CA TYR A 304 0.45 18.36 2.58
C TYR A 304 -0.46 18.67 1.39
N TYR A 305 -1.69 18.13 1.41
CA TYR A 305 -2.61 18.28 0.28
C TYR A 305 -3.18 19.70 0.18
N LYS A 306 -3.49 20.40 1.28
CA LYS A 306 -3.93 21.80 1.24
C LYS A 306 -2.83 22.76 0.75
N GLY A 307 -1.57 22.48 1.09
CA GLY A 307 -0.43 23.30 0.68
C GLY A 307 -0.13 23.28 -0.82
N LYS A 308 -0.74 22.36 -1.57
CA LYS A 308 -0.64 22.30 -3.04
C LYS A 308 -1.74 23.05 -3.79
N VAL A 309 -2.81 23.44 -3.10
CA VAL A 309 -3.97 24.15 -3.68
C VAL A 309 -3.75 25.69 -3.65
N ALA A 310 -2.51 26.14 -3.41
CA ALA A 310 -2.12 27.55 -3.31
C ALA A 310 -1.16 27.97 -4.44
#